data_AF-A0A7L2AB58-F1
#
_entry.id   AF-A0A7L2AB58-F1
#
_cell.length_a   1.000
_cell.length_b   1.000
_cell.length_c   1.000
_cell.angle_alpha   90.00
_cell.angle_beta   90.00
_cell.angle_gamma   90.00
#
_symmetry.space_group_name_H-M   'P 1'
#
loop_
_entity.id
_entity.type
_entity.pdbx_description
1 polymer ?
#
loop_
_entity_poly.entity_id
_entity_poly.type
_entity_poly.pdbx_seq_one_letter_code
_entity_poly.pdbx_strand_id
1 'polypeptide(L)' 'ADYKQLGFNLRSNIFQGGPLESQSLMKESYTPDVIQKAVRDPNNWHGRRTDELGRWHQKNTLNLNLQKALENKGG' A
#
# COMPACT_ATOMS: atom_id res chain seq x y z
N ALA A 1 -4.42 12.76 -28.20
CA ALA A 1 -4.53 11.30 -28.28
C ALA A 1 -4.09 10.72 -26.95
N ASP A 2 -4.85 9.80 -26.38
CA ASP A 2 -4.52 9.17 -25.09
C ASP A 2 -3.19 8.42 -25.22
N TYR A 3 -2.25 8.65 -24.29
CA TYR A 3 -0.89 8.08 -24.31
C TYR A 3 -0.91 6.55 -24.47
N LYS A 4 -1.94 5.91 -23.92
CA LYS A 4 -2.17 4.47 -23.99
C LYS A 4 -2.42 3.99 -25.42
N GLN A 5 -3.14 4.77 -26.21
CA GLN A 5 -3.49 4.46 -27.60
C GLN A 5 -2.28 4.51 -28.52
N LEU A 6 -1.39 5.49 -28.32
CA LEU A 6 -0.11 5.56 -29.04
C LEU A 6 0.77 4.35 -28.73
N GLY A 7 0.91 3.99 -27.45
CA GLY A 7 1.71 2.84 -27.02
C GLY A 7 1.15 1.50 -27.53
N PHE A 8 -0.17 1.34 -27.60
CA PHE A 8 -0.80 0.15 -28.16
C PHE A 8 -0.50 -0.03 -29.64
N ASN A 9 -0.70 1.00 -30.46
CA ASN A 9 -0.46 0.94 -31.90
C ASN A 9 1.00 0.58 -32.23
N LEU A 10 1.95 1.05 -31.42
CA LEU A 10 3.37 0.71 -31.58
C LEU A 10 3.65 -0.78 -31.29
N ARG A 11 2.97 -1.36 -30.29
CA ARG A 11 3.16 -2.78 -29.91
C ARG A 11 2.35 -3.75 -30.76
N SER A 12 1.16 -3.37 -31.20
CA SER A 12 0.24 -4.24 -31.97
C SER A 12 0.82 -4.69 -33.31
N ASN A 13 1.72 -3.89 -33.88
CA ASN A 13 2.45 -4.24 -35.10
C ASN A 13 3.45 -5.39 -34.90
N ILE A 14 3.94 -5.58 -33.67
CA ILE A 14 4.92 -6.63 -33.33
C ILE A 14 4.20 -7.86 -32.77
N PHE A 15 3.18 -7.66 -31.92
CA PHE A 15 2.38 -8.72 -31.31
C PHE A 15 0.90 -8.46 -31.55
N GLN A 16 0.27 -9.30 -32.38
CA GLN A 16 -1.16 -9.19 -32.69
C GLN A 16 -2.01 -9.65 -31.50
N GLY A 17 -3.08 -8.91 -31.21
CA GLY A 17 -4.10 -9.33 -30.23
C GLY A 17 -3.78 -9.05 -28.76
N GLY A 18 -2.71 -8.32 -28.45
CA GLY A 18 -2.46 -7.86 -27.07
C GLY A 18 -3.51 -6.84 -26.59
N PRO A 19 -3.66 -6.60 -25.27
CA PRO A 19 -4.58 -5.60 -24.73
C PRO A 19 -4.05 -4.15 -24.91
N LEU A 20 -4.97 -3.18 -24.95
CA LEU A 20 -4.68 -1.73 -25.00
C LEU A 20 -3.75 -1.31 -23.84
N GLU A 21 -4.00 -1.86 -22.66
CA GLU A 21 -3.17 -1.71 -21.48
C GLU A 21 -2.54 -3.02 -21.10
N SER A 22 -1.22 -3.02 -20.92
CA SER A 22 -0.53 -4.13 -20.28
C SER A 22 -0.77 -4.04 -18.78
N GLN A 23 -1.36 -5.09 -18.20
CA GLN A 23 -1.50 -5.24 -16.76
C GLN A 23 -0.82 -6.53 -16.32
N SER A 24 -0.54 -6.64 -15.02
CA SER A 24 -0.06 -7.91 -14.47
C SER A 24 -1.18 -8.95 -14.55
N LEU A 25 -0.84 -10.21 -14.80
CA LEU A 25 -1.78 -11.34 -14.75
C LEU A 25 -2.61 -11.33 -13.45
N MET A 26 -2.00 -10.95 -12.33
CA MET A 26 -2.68 -10.77 -11.06
C MET A 26 -3.81 -9.75 -11.16
N LYS A 27 -3.56 -8.58 -11.77
CA LYS A 27 -4.57 -7.53 -11.92
C LYS A 27 -5.69 -7.94 -12.87
N GLU A 28 -5.34 -8.63 -13.96
CA GLU A 28 -6.32 -9.13 -14.94
C GLU A 28 -7.19 -10.25 -14.37
N SER A 29 -6.69 -11.00 -13.39
CA SER A 29 -7.42 -12.09 -12.73
C SER A 29 -8.43 -11.62 -11.69
N TYR A 30 -8.36 -10.36 -11.25
CA TYR A 30 -9.31 -9.84 -10.27
C TYR A 30 -10.64 -9.47 -10.92
N THR A 31 -11.72 -9.93 -10.31
CA THR A 31 -13.05 -9.40 -10.59
C THR A 31 -13.13 -7.94 -10.13
N PRO A 32 -13.89 -7.07 -10.83
CA PRO A 32 -13.97 -5.65 -10.48
C PRO A 32 -14.41 -5.39 -9.03
N ASP A 33 -15.18 -6.29 -8.43
CA ASP A 33 -15.63 -6.20 -7.04
C ASP A 33 -14.47 -6.33 -6.04
N VAL A 34 -13.43 -7.12 -6.35
CA VAL A 34 -12.23 -7.25 -5.50
C VAL A 34 -11.49 -5.93 -5.45
N ILE A 35 -11.37 -5.25 -6.59
CA ILE A 35 -10.71 -3.93 -6.66
C ILE A 35 -11.54 -2.91 -5.86
N GLN A 36 -12.85 -2.90 -6.02
CA GLN A 36 -13.74 -1.99 -5.28
C GLN A 36 -13.70 -2.23 -3.77
N LYS A 37 -13.71 -3.49 -3.32
CA LYS A 37 -13.57 -3.86 -1.89
C LYS A 37 -12.18 -3.57 -1.33
N ALA A 38 -11.14 -3.61 -2.17
CA ALA A 38 -9.78 -3.28 -1.78
C ALA A 38 -9.57 -1.77 -1.57
N VAL A 39 -10.43 -0.92 -2.13
CA VAL A 39 -10.46 0.51 -1.81
C VAL A 39 -10.94 0.67 -0.37
N ARG A 40 -9.98 0.83 0.54
CA ARG A 40 -10.26 1.09 1.96
C ARG A 40 -10.74 2.52 2.11
N ASP A 41 -11.94 2.71 2.64
CA ASP A 41 -12.42 4.02 3.06
C ASP A 41 -11.53 4.54 4.21
N PRO A 42 -10.80 5.66 4.03
CA PRO A 42 -9.97 6.23 5.08
C PRO A 42 -10.77 6.59 6.34
N ASN A 43 -12.05 6.92 6.19
CA ASN A 43 -12.94 7.35 7.29
C ASN A 43 -13.56 6.16 8.04
N ASN A 44 -13.66 4.99 7.39
CA ASN A 44 -14.24 3.77 7.97
C ASN A 44 -13.19 2.68 8.25
N TRP A 45 -11.91 3.07 8.37
CA TRP A 45 -10.82 2.16 8.70
C TRP A 45 -10.67 2.01 10.21
N HIS A 46 -10.96 0.80 10.73
CA HIS A 46 -10.84 0.46 12.15
C HIS A 46 -9.47 -0.15 12.54
N GLY A 47 -8.57 -0.33 11.59
CA GLY A 47 -7.20 -0.81 11.88
C GLY A 47 -6.28 0.31 12.34
N ARG A 48 -5.09 -0.04 12.86
CA ARG A 48 -4.09 0.99 13.18
C ARG A 48 -3.64 1.70 11.90
N ARG A 49 -3.75 3.02 11.88
CA ARG A 49 -3.19 3.84 10.81
C ARG A 49 -1.66 3.90 10.96
N THR A 50 -0.92 4.12 9.88
CA THR A 50 0.56 4.11 9.89
C THR A 50 1.13 5.16 10.86
N ASP A 51 0.44 6.28 11.04
CA ASP A 51 0.77 7.33 12.01
C ASP A 51 0.58 6.89 13.47
N GLU A 52 -0.43 6.07 13.75
CA GLU A 52 -0.66 5.47 15.07
C GLU A 52 0.45 4.48 15.47
N LEU A 53 0.98 3.73 14.49
CA LEU A 53 2.12 2.84 14.73
C LEU A 53 3.37 3.63 15.14
N GLY A 54 3.64 4.76 14.47
CA GLY A 54 4.75 5.65 14.81
C GLY A 54 4.62 6.24 16.22
N ARG A 55 3.42 6.74 16.58
CA ARG A 55 3.13 7.24 17.94
C ARG A 55 3.29 6.16 18.99
N TRP A 56 2.83 4.95 18.71
CA TRP A 56 2.99 3.80 19.62
C TRP A 56 4.46 3.47 19.85
N HIS A 57 5.26 3.42 18.78
CA HIS A 57 6.70 3.15 18.87
C HIS A 57 7.41 4.19 19.74
N GLN A 58 7.17 5.47 19.51
CA GLN A 58 7.76 6.56 20.31
C GLN A 58 7.41 6.46 21.80
N LYS A 59 6.13 6.19 22.11
CA LYS A 59 5.68 5.99 23.49
C LYS A 59 6.39 4.80 24.14
N ASN A 60 6.57 3.71 23.40
CA ASN A 60 7.21 2.51 23.92
C ASN A 60 8.72 2.73 24.19
N THR A 61 9.41 3.44 23.29
CA THR A 61 10.81 3.86 23.49
C THR A 61 10.98 4.71 24.75
N LEU A 62 10.09 5.69 24.96
CA LEU A 62 10.10 6.53 26.17
C LEU A 62 9.89 5.70 27.44
N ASN A 63 8.95 4.76 27.42
CA ASN A 63 8.67 3.91 28.57
C ASN A 63 9.87 3.02 28.94
N LEU A 64 10.52 2.42 27.95
CA LEU A 64 11.73 1.62 28.16
C LEU A 64 12.88 2.44 28.74
N ASN A 65 13.06 3.67 28.26
CA ASN A 65 14.09 4.56 28.79
C ASN A 65 13.82 4.97 30.24
N LEU A 66 12.56 5.22 30.59
CA LEU A 66 12.15 5.50 31.97
C LEU A 66 12.40 4.30 32.89
N GLN A 67 12.04 3.09 32.46
CA GLN A 67 12.31 1.86 33.22
C GLN A 67 13.80 1.70 33.52
N LYS A 68 14.65 1.81 32.48
CA LYS A 68 16.12 1.74 32.65
C LYS A 68 16.65 2.82 33.59
N ALA A 69 16.13 4.05 33.50
CA ALA A 69 16.56 5.14 34.37
C ALA A 69 16.16 4.90 35.84
N LEU A 70 15.00 4.29 36.10
CA LEU A 70 14.57 3.92 37.44
C LEU A 70 15.40 2.76 38.01
N GLU A 71 15.70 1.75 37.21
CA GLU A 71 16.60 0.64 37.60
C GLU A 71 18.00 1.16 37.96
N ASN A 72 18.56 2.07 37.15
CA ASN A 72 19.89 2.64 37.38
C ASN A 72 19.95 3.58 38.59
N LYS A 73 18.83 4.15 39.04
CA LYS A 73 18.78 5.06 40.20
C LYS A 73 18.50 4.32 41.51
N GLY A 74 18.04 3.07 41.43
CA GLY A 74 17.68 2.23 42.58
C GLY A 74 18.76 1.22 43.00
N GLY A 75 19.90 1.15 42.31
CA GLY A 75 21.10 0.40 42.69
C GLY A 75 22.24 1.31 43.09
#